data_AF-A0A399T146-F1
#
_entry.id   AF-A0A399T146-F1
#
_cell.length_a   1.000
_cell.length_b   1.000
_cell.length_c   1.000
_cell.angle_alpha   90.00
_cell.angle_beta   90.00
_cell.angle_gamma   90.00
#
_symmetry.space_group_name_H-M   'P 1'
#
loop_
_entity.id
_entity.type
_entity.pdbx_description
1 polymer ?
#
loop_
_entity_poly.entity_id
_entity_poly.type
_entity_poly.pdbx_seq_one_letter_code
_entity_poly.pdbx_strand_id
1 'polypeptide(L)'
;MQNYESLESKGMSIFGRSQDAQRWTIYRMNNHAHNVLTVNDELQKVSGYAKIDKFSDAENFRFAVSDISSVYKDLLKKAVRGVAIKDEKYVVVRDEIETPGNAVKIKWAIFTFADVELGEKSATLAIGDKRLYLRVEGLQNLTMKTWSTAPTNDYDAQNPGTVMVGFECEIPANTSKSFEVLLVPDKYANEALPLDKTLSNW
;
A
#
# COMPACT_ATOMS: atom_id res chain seq x y z
N MET A 1 -4.99 -20.66 -0.93
CA MET A 1 -5.55 -19.91 -2.07
C MET A 1 -7.08 -19.91 -1.91
N GLN A 2 -7.79 -18.84 -2.25
CA GLN A 2 -9.27 -18.82 -2.16
C GLN A 2 -9.84 -19.75 -3.23
N ASN A 3 -10.74 -20.66 -2.84
CA ASN A 3 -11.44 -21.52 -3.80
C ASN A 3 -12.81 -20.92 -4.14
N TYR A 4 -13.12 -20.78 -5.44
CA TYR A 4 -14.40 -20.22 -5.90
C TYR A 4 -15.55 -21.19 -5.64
N GLU A 5 -15.34 -22.49 -5.82
CA GLU A 5 -16.33 -23.52 -5.50
C GLU A 5 -16.78 -23.43 -4.04
N SER A 6 -15.86 -23.15 -3.10
CA SER A 6 -16.22 -22.99 -1.68
C SER A 6 -17.06 -21.74 -1.37
N LEU A 7 -17.01 -20.73 -2.24
CA LEU A 7 -17.80 -19.51 -2.11
C LEU A 7 -19.16 -19.69 -2.79
N GLU A 8 -19.16 -20.28 -3.99
CA GLU A 8 -20.37 -20.60 -4.74
C GLU A 8 -21.23 -21.64 -4.01
N SER A 9 -20.62 -22.63 -3.35
CA SER A 9 -21.34 -23.60 -2.50
C SER A 9 -22.04 -22.95 -1.32
N LYS A 10 -21.63 -21.74 -0.93
CA LYS A 10 -22.28 -20.90 0.10
C LYS A 10 -23.31 -19.93 -0.50
N GLY A 11 -23.62 -20.05 -1.79
CA GLY A 11 -24.60 -19.22 -2.50
C GLY A 11 -24.10 -17.82 -2.85
N MET A 12 -22.79 -17.57 -2.82
CA MET A 12 -22.25 -16.23 -3.06
C MET A 12 -22.22 -15.87 -4.56
N SER A 13 -22.59 -14.64 -4.89
CA SER A 13 -22.47 -14.07 -6.24
C SER A 13 -21.13 -13.37 -6.44
N ILE A 14 -20.11 -14.13 -6.84
CA ILE A 14 -18.70 -13.69 -6.86
C ILE A 14 -18.22 -13.13 -8.19
N PHE A 15 -19.07 -13.15 -9.22
CA PHE A 15 -18.75 -12.64 -10.56
C PHE A 15 -19.23 -11.22 -10.83
N GLY A 16 -19.99 -10.63 -9.90
CA GLY A 16 -20.37 -9.22 -9.95
C GLY A 16 -19.15 -8.31 -10.01
N ARG A 17 -19.25 -7.23 -10.81
CA ARG A 17 -18.20 -6.22 -11.00
C ARG A 17 -18.64 -4.81 -10.63
N SER A 18 -19.89 -4.63 -10.21
CA SER A 18 -20.38 -3.36 -9.68
C SER A 18 -19.71 -3.04 -8.34
N GLN A 19 -19.77 -1.77 -7.91
CA GLN A 19 -19.10 -1.32 -6.68
C GLN A 19 -19.62 -2.04 -5.42
N ASP A 20 -20.89 -2.43 -5.43
CA ASP A 20 -21.63 -3.09 -4.37
C ASP A 20 -21.63 -4.63 -4.49
N ALA A 21 -20.86 -5.19 -5.44
CA ALA A 21 -20.83 -6.63 -5.65
C ALA A 21 -20.28 -7.36 -4.41
N GLN A 22 -20.92 -8.47 -4.05
CA GLN A 22 -20.50 -9.36 -2.95
C GLN A 22 -19.05 -9.84 -3.11
N ARG A 23 -18.54 -9.89 -4.34
CA ARG A 23 -17.14 -10.16 -4.65
C ARG A 23 -16.16 -9.35 -3.78
N TRP A 24 -16.47 -8.09 -3.49
CA TRP A 24 -15.56 -7.19 -2.77
C TRP A 24 -15.61 -7.36 -1.25
N THR A 25 -16.57 -8.13 -0.74
CA THR A 25 -16.60 -8.51 0.70
C THR A 25 -15.62 -9.64 1.01
N ILE A 26 -15.12 -10.33 -0.01
CA ILE A 26 -14.07 -11.35 0.11
C ILE A 26 -12.74 -10.65 0.34
N TYR A 27 -12.12 -10.91 1.49
CA TYR A 27 -10.94 -10.17 1.95
C TYR A 27 -9.81 -10.15 0.91
N ARG A 28 -9.53 -11.30 0.29
CA ARG A 28 -8.46 -11.45 -0.71
C ARG A 28 -8.74 -10.77 -2.05
N MET A 29 -9.95 -10.27 -2.28
CA MET A 29 -10.36 -9.64 -3.54
C MET A 29 -10.50 -8.12 -3.44
N ASN A 30 -10.18 -7.54 -2.29
CA ASN A 30 -10.28 -6.11 -2.07
C ASN A 30 -8.94 -5.50 -1.62
N ASN A 31 -8.86 -4.17 -1.61
CA ASN A 31 -7.64 -3.42 -1.31
C ASN A 31 -7.07 -3.66 0.09
N HIS A 32 -7.87 -4.14 1.06
CA HIS A 32 -7.39 -4.35 2.43
C HIS A 32 -6.40 -5.52 2.56
N ALA A 33 -6.31 -6.38 1.53
CA ALA A 33 -5.35 -7.48 1.45
C ALA A 33 -4.15 -7.21 0.52
N HIS A 34 -4.04 -6.01 -0.06
CA HIS A 34 -3.04 -5.69 -1.08
C HIS A 34 -2.10 -4.54 -0.64
N ASN A 35 -0.95 -4.45 -1.32
CA ASN A 35 0.11 -3.48 -1.04
C ASN A 35 -0.19 -2.09 -1.63
N VAL A 36 -1.36 -1.54 -1.31
CA VAL A 36 -1.91 -0.30 -1.86
C VAL A 36 -2.28 0.67 -0.73
N LEU A 37 -2.62 1.92 -1.07
CA LEU A 37 -3.23 2.82 -0.08
C LEU A 37 -4.68 2.40 0.19
N THR A 38 -5.11 2.53 1.43
CA THR A 38 -6.52 2.55 1.82
C THR A 38 -6.83 3.92 2.41
N VAL A 39 -7.89 4.57 1.93
CA VAL A 39 -8.30 5.92 2.37
C VAL A 39 -9.62 5.81 3.11
N ASN A 40 -9.70 6.32 4.33
CA ASN A 40 -10.89 6.27 5.20
C ASN A 40 -11.46 4.86 5.43
N ASP A 41 -10.62 3.82 5.33
CA ASP A 41 -11.02 2.40 5.38
C ASP A 41 -12.03 2.00 4.30
N GLU A 42 -12.09 2.76 3.20
CA GLU A 42 -13.01 2.52 2.08
C GLU A 42 -12.40 1.61 1.00
N LEU A 43 -13.30 0.95 0.26
CA LEU A 43 -12.94 0.20 -0.92
C LEU A 43 -12.50 1.13 -2.07
N GLN A 44 -11.52 0.67 -2.84
CA GLN A 44 -11.17 1.31 -4.10
C GLN A 44 -12.35 1.30 -5.09
N LYS A 45 -12.40 2.30 -5.97
CA LYS A 45 -13.47 2.40 -6.98
C LYS A 45 -13.26 1.37 -8.09
N VAL A 46 -14.28 0.55 -8.36
CA VAL A 46 -14.21 -0.50 -9.40
C VAL A 46 -14.03 0.05 -10.82
N SER A 47 -14.49 1.28 -11.06
CA SER A 47 -14.32 2.01 -12.31
C SER A 47 -13.00 2.79 -12.39
N GLY A 48 -12.21 2.79 -11.31
CA GLY A 48 -10.89 3.38 -11.27
C GLY A 48 -9.94 2.69 -12.25
N TYR A 49 -9.05 3.47 -12.84
CA TYR A 49 -8.06 3.02 -13.78
C TYR A 49 -6.76 3.78 -13.57
N ALA A 50 -5.65 3.03 -13.52
CA ALA A 50 -4.31 3.57 -13.49
C ALA A 50 -3.47 2.86 -14.56
N LYS A 51 -2.63 3.63 -15.24
CA LYS A 51 -1.63 3.13 -16.19
C LYS A 51 -0.24 3.53 -15.71
N ILE A 52 0.79 3.10 -16.42
CA ILE A 52 2.14 3.65 -16.23
C ILE A 52 2.22 4.94 -17.05
N ASP A 53 2.37 6.08 -16.37
CA ASP A 53 2.43 7.41 -17.01
C ASP A 53 3.87 7.81 -17.35
N LYS A 54 4.83 7.39 -16.52
CA LYS A 54 6.26 7.65 -16.72
C LYS A 54 7.07 6.46 -16.21
N PHE A 55 8.17 6.13 -16.87
CA PHE A 55 9.11 5.12 -16.40
C PHE A 55 10.53 5.43 -16.87
N SER A 56 11.50 4.79 -16.21
CA SER A 56 12.89 4.70 -16.67
C SER A 56 13.43 3.32 -16.28
N ASP A 57 14.31 2.78 -17.12
CA ASP A 57 15.01 1.52 -16.91
C ASP A 57 16.48 1.71 -16.50
N ALA A 58 16.94 2.95 -16.33
CA ALA A 58 18.32 3.29 -15.96
C ALA A 58 18.76 2.58 -14.67
N GLU A 59 19.95 1.96 -14.68
CA GLU A 59 20.44 1.11 -13.58
C GLU A 59 20.52 1.85 -12.23
N ASN A 60 20.94 3.11 -12.24
CA ASN A 60 21.03 3.92 -11.02
C ASN A 60 19.67 4.36 -10.48
N PHE A 61 18.64 4.41 -11.32
CA PHE A 61 17.30 4.86 -10.92
C PHE A 61 16.22 4.32 -11.86
N ARG A 62 15.85 3.04 -11.68
CA ARG A 62 14.75 2.40 -12.40
C ARG A 62 13.44 2.72 -11.72
N PHE A 63 12.44 3.24 -12.42
CA PHE A 63 11.17 3.60 -11.80
C PHE A 63 9.96 3.46 -12.71
N ALA A 64 8.78 3.45 -12.10
CA ALA A 64 7.50 3.70 -12.75
C ALA A 64 6.66 4.66 -11.89
N VAL A 65 5.91 5.54 -12.55
CA VAL A 65 4.96 6.48 -11.94
C VAL A 65 3.59 6.27 -12.54
N SER A 66 2.57 6.29 -11.69
CA SER A 66 1.16 6.18 -12.05
C SER A 66 0.34 7.22 -11.32
N ASP A 67 -0.51 7.93 -12.06
CA ASP A 67 -1.66 8.63 -11.50
C ASP A 67 -2.73 7.59 -11.14
N ILE A 68 -2.98 7.46 -9.83
CA ILE A 68 -3.95 6.52 -9.26
C ILE A 68 -5.18 7.27 -8.72
N SER A 69 -5.37 8.54 -9.05
CA SER A 69 -6.44 9.40 -8.50
C SER A 69 -7.83 8.83 -8.75
N SER A 70 -8.07 8.26 -9.94
CA SER A 70 -9.37 7.71 -10.31
C SER A 70 -9.79 6.51 -9.44
N VAL A 71 -8.82 5.78 -8.88
CA VAL A 71 -9.04 4.64 -7.98
C VAL A 71 -9.57 5.09 -6.61
N TYR A 72 -9.24 6.33 -6.22
CA TYR A 72 -9.67 6.97 -4.98
C TYR A 72 -10.65 8.13 -5.22
N LYS A 73 -11.38 8.08 -6.35
CA LYS A 73 -12.40 9.09 -6.67
C LYS A 73 -13.34 9.31 -5.48
N ASP A 74 -13.68 10.56 -5.23
CA ASP A 74 -14.49 11.05 -4.10
C ASP A 74 -13.80 11.01 -2.73
N LEU A 75 -12.65 10.33 -2.59
CA LEU A 75 -11.87 10.26 -1.35
C LEU A 75 -10.65 11.19 -1.37
N LEU A 76 -9.99 11.32 -2.52
CA LEU A 76 -8.84 12.20 -2.74
C LEU A 76 -9.08 13.07 -3.99
N LYS A 77 -8.55 14.29 -3.98
CA LYS A 77 -8.50 15.13 -5.19
C LYS A 77 -7.42 14.65 -6.15
N LYS A 78 -6.29 14.19 -5.61
CA LYS A 78 -5.15 13.67 -6.35
C LYS A 78 -4.46 12.57 -5.56
N ALA A 79 -4.00 11.55 -6.26
CA ALA A 79 -3.09 10.54 -5.75
C ALA A 79 -2.18 10.05 -6.88
N VAL A 80 -0.87 10.26 -6.73
CA VAL A 80 0.15 9.78 -7.67
C VAL A 80 1.16 8.96 -6.89
N ARG A 81 1.49 7.78 -7.40
CA ARG A 81 2.47 6.88 -6.81
C ARG A 81 3.64 6.67 -7.76
N GLY A 82 4.84 6.80 -7.24
CA GLY A 82 6.07 6.32 -7.88
C GLY A 82 6.66 5.16 -7.10
N VAL A 83 7.19 4.18 -7.83
CA VAL A 83 8.01 3.11 -7.26
C VAL A 83 9.33 3.07 -8.01
N ALA A 84 10.44 3.14 -7.28
CA ALA A 84 11.78 3.13 -7.84
C ALA A 84 12.67 2.07 -7.18
N ILE A 85 13.58 1.48 -7.95
CA ILE A 85 14.76 0.77 -7.46
C ILE A 85 15.94 1.73 -7.63
N LYS A 86 16.53 2.14 -6.51
CA LYS A 86 17.65 3.09 -6.50
C LYS A 86 18.98 2.37 -6.34
N ASP A 87 19.91 2.69 -7.24
CA ASP A 87 21.28 2.16 -7.31
C ASP A 87 21.34 0.62 -7.27
N GLU A 88 20.28 -0.07 -7.72
CA GLU A 88 20.07 -1.53 -7.59
C GLU A 88 20.13 -2.08 -6.15
N LYS A 89 19.91 -1.21 -5.15
CA LYS A 89 20.09 -1.54 -3.72
C LYS A 89 18.80 -1.63 -2.93
N TYR A 90 17.91 -0.65 -3.10
CA TYR A 90 16.70 -0.54 -2.28
C TYR A 90 15.53 0.03 -3.07
N VAL A 91 14.32 -0.17 -2.56
CA VAL A 91 13.09 0.35 -3.17
C VAL A 91 12.66 1.62 -2.47
N VAL A 92 12.24 2.61 -3.26
CA VAL A 92 11.57 3.83 -2.80
C VAL A 92 10.14 3.80 -3.33
N VAL A 93 9.16 3.86 -2.43
CA VAL A 93 7.75 4.13 -2.78
C VAL A 93 7.45 5.55 -2.37
N ARG A 94 7.08 6.41 -3.33
CA ARG A 94 6.69 7.80 -3.05
C ARG A 94 5.23 7.98 -3.42
N ASP A 95 4.47 8.53 -2.48
CA ASP A 95 3.08 8.88 -2.67
C ASP A 95 2.94 10.41 -2.57
N GLU A 96 2.28 11.02 -3.56
CA GLU A 96 1.92 12.43 -3.57
C GLU A 96 0.40 12.56 -3.66
N ILE A 97 -0.23 13.09 -2.61
CA ILE A 97 -1.68 13.11 -2.45
C ILE A 97 -2.21 14.50 -2.11
N GLU A 98 -3.44 14.77 -2.52
CA GLU A 98 -4.17 16.00 -2.19
C GLU A 98 -5.55 15.67 -1.63
N THR A 99 -5.86 16.23 -0.47
CA THR A 99 -7.12 15.98 0.23
C THR A 99 -8.25 16.92 -0.21
N PRO A 100 -9.51 16.46 -0.14
CA PRO A 100 -10.68 17.28 -0.39
C PRO A 100 -10.95 18.27 0.77
N GLY A 101 -12.16 18.83 0.84
CA GLY A 101 -12.57 19.78 1.89
C GLY A 101 -12.69 19.18 3.31
N ASN A 102 -12.36 17.90 3.49
CA ASN A 102 -12.36 17.19 4.76
C ASN A 102 -11.01 16.48 4.98
N ALA A 103 -10.68 16.23 6.24
CA ALA A 103 -9.54 15.40 6.60
C ALA A 103 -9.74 13.96 6.10
N VAL A 104 -8.63 13.28 5.84
CA VAL A 104 -8.63 11.87 5.41
C VAL A 104 -7.66 11.06 6.26
N LYS A 105 -8.03 9.83 6.55
CA LYS A 105 -7.16 8.83 7.16
C LYS A 105 -6.54 7.98 6.05
N ILE A 106 -5.22 7.95 5.99
CA ILE A 106 -4.47 7.06 5.09
C ILE A 106 -3.99 5.86 5.88
N LYS A 107 -4.18 4.67 5.33
CA LYS A 107 -3.47 3.44 5.69
C LYS A 107 -2.55 3.07 4.54
N TRP A 108 -1.26 2.99 4.81
CA TRP A 108 -0.27 2.42 3.92
C TRP A 108 0.19 1.10 4.54
N ALA A 109 0.08 -0.01 3.80
CA ALA A 109 0.49 -1.31 4.34
C ALA A 109 0.97 -2.25 3.25
N ILE A 110 1.81 -3.20 3.65
CA ILE A 110 2.27 -4.32 2.83
C ILE A 110 1.98 -5.65 3.51
N PHE A 111 1.64 -6.66 2.71
CA PHE A 111 1.45 -8.04 3.12
C PHE A 111 2.80 -8.74 3.27
N THR A 112 2.99 -9.49 4.35
CA THR A 112 4.23 -10.24 4.59
C THR A 112 4.00 -11.54 5.35
N PHE A 113 4.93 -12.49 5.15
CA PHE A 113 5.12 -13.70 5.97
C PHE A 113 6.19 -13.51 7.05
N ALA A 114 6.81 -12.33 7.09
CA ALA A 114 7.90 -12.03 8.00
C ALA A 114 7.41 -11.84 9.44
N ASP A 115 8.29 -12.13 10.39
CA ASP A 115 8.17 -11.60 11.74
C ASP A 115 8.40 -10.09 11.68
N VAL A 116 7.54 -9.34 12.37
CA VAL A 116 7.52 -7.86 12.31
C VAL A 116 7.85 -7.28 13.67
N GLU A 117 8.87 -6.43 13.70
CA GLU A 117 9.18 -5.56 14.83
C GLU A 117 8.91 -4.10 14.43
N LEU A 118 8.00 -3.42 15.14
CA LEU A 118 7.66 -2.02 14.86
C LEU A 118 8.60 -1.07 15.60
N GLY A 119 9.08 -0.06 14.89
CA GLY A 119 9.70 1.15 15.45
C GLY A 119 8.75 2.34 15.40
N GLU A 120 9.26 3.53 15.72
CA GLU A 120 8.45 4.76 15.74
C GLU A 120 7.97 5.17 14.33
N LYS A 121 8.86 5.12 13.34
CA LYS A 121 8.60 5.43 11.92
C LYS A 121 9.17 4.39 10.98
N SER A 122 9.30 3.16 11.48
CA SER A 122 9.94 2.07 10.77
C SER A 122 9.38 0.72 11.21
N ALA A 123 9.68 -0.31 10.45
CA ALA A 123 9.49 -1.69 10.85
C ALA A 123 10.65 -2.55 10.34
N THR A 124 11.05 -3.55 11.11
CA THR A 124 11.97 -4.60 10.68
C THR A 124 11.17 -5.85 10.35
N LEU A 125 11.34 -6.36 9.13
CA LEU A 125 10.71 -7.59 8.65
C LEU A 125 11.79 -8.67 8.54
N ALA A 126 11.64 -9.79 9.25
CA ALA A 126 12.61 -10.90 9.24
C ALA A 126 12.00 -12.20 8.69
N ILE A 127 12.75 -12.87 7.80
CA ILE A 127 12.47 -14.24 7.35
C ILE A 127 13.78 -15.02 7.41
N GLY A 128 13.91 -15.92 8.39
CA GLY A 128 15.16 -16.64 8.64
C GLY A 128 16.30 -15.68 9.00
N ASP A 129 17.40 -15.73 8.25
CA ASP A 129 18.56 -14.86 8.40
C ASP A 129 18.44 -13.53 7.62
N LYS A 130 17.39 -13.35 6.82
CA LYS A 130 17.19 -12.16 5.98
C LYS A 130 16.34 -11.12 6.69
N ARG A 131 16.75 -9.86 6.57
CA ARG A 131 16.01 -8.69 7.09
C ARG A 131 15.74 -7.66 6.01
N LEU A 132 14.57 -7.04 6.09
CA LEU A 132 14.16 -5.88 5.31
C LEU A 132 13.71 -4.78 6.27
N TYR A 133 14.25 -3.58 6.11
CA TYR A 133 13.84 -2.41 6.85
C TYR A 133 12.84 -1.59 6.03
N LEU A 134 11.65 -1.38 6.60
CA LEU A 134 10.68 -0.40 6.13
C LEU A 134 10.92 0.89 6.91
N ARG A 135 11.12 2.02 6.23
CA ARG A 135 11.30 3.35 6.86
C ARG A 135 10.38 4.36 6.22
N VAL A 136 9.75 5.21 7.03
CA VAL A 136 8.79 6.21 6.56
C VAL A 136 9.38 7.62 6.69
N GLU A 137 9.40 8.34 5.59
CA GLU A 137 9.99 9.67 5.46
C GLU A 137 8.95 10.71 5.01
N GLY A 138 9.11 11.97 5.42
CA GLY A 138 8.19 13.07 5.06
C GLY A 138 6.91 13.18 5.90
N LEU A 139 6.71 12.28 6.87
CA LEU A 139 5.60 12.31 7.83
C LEU A 139 6.09 12.60 9.26
N GLN A 140 5.44 13.55 9.92
CA GLN A 140 5.73 13.87 11.32
C GLN A 140 4.88 13.01 12.27
N ASN A 141 3.57 12.95 12.02
CA ASN A 141 2.60 12.23 12.84
C ASN A 141 2.08 11.01 12.08
N LEU A 142 2.52 9.82 12.48
CA LEU A 142 2.02 8.55 11.98
C LEU A 142 1.98 7.54 13.12
N THR A 143 1.27 6.44 12.93
CA THR A 143 1.29 5.31 13.85
C THR A 143 1.62 4.05 13.08
N MET A 144 2.80 3.48 13.34
CA MET A 144 3.18 2.16 12.83
C MET A 144 2.26 1.09 13.41
N LYS A 145 1.77 0.18 12.57
CA LYS A 145 0.82 -0.86 12.97
C LYS A 145 1.02 -2.16 12.18
N THR A 146 0.57 -3.23 12.79
CA THR A 146 0.26 -4.49 12.12
C THR A 146 -1.24 -4.73 12.11
N TRP A 147 -1.77 -5.37 11.07
CA TRP A 147 -3.15 -5.83 11.00
C TRP A 147 -3.19 -7.32 10.73
N SER A 148 -4.09 -8.01 11.43
CA SER A 148 -4.37 -9.42 11.16
C SER A 148 -4.88 -9.59 9.73
N THR A 149 -4.38 -10.62 9.06
CA THR A 149 -4.93 -11.12 7.79
C THR A 149 -5.90 -12.27 8.00
N ALA A 150 -6.18 -12.65 9.25
CA ALA A 150 -7.14 -13.69 9.55
C ALA A 150 -8.52 -13.29 9.01
N PRO A 151 -9.24 -14.22 8.37
CA PRO A 151 -10.55 -13.93 7.83
C PRO A 151 -11.53 -13.55 8.93
N THR A 152 -12.30 -12.49 8.70
CA THR A 152 -13.40 -12.08 9.58
C THR A 152 -14.75 -12.66 9.13
N ASN A 153 -14.84 -13.11 7.88
CA ASN A 153 -16.00 -13.83 7.36
C ASN A 153 -15.76 -15.34 7.34
N ASP A 154 -16.83 -16.11 7.49
CA ASP A 154 -16.78 -17.56 7.51
C ASP A 154 -16.46 -18.18 6.13
N TYR A 155 -16.62 -17.42 5.04
CA TYR A 155 -16.39 -17.83 3.66
C TYR A 155 -14.98 -17.51 3.14
N ASP A 156 -14.23 -16.68 3.86
CA ASP A 156 -12.87 -16.34 3.47
C ASP A 156 -11.90 -17.48 3.84
N ALA A 157 -11.04 -17.85 2.89
CA ALA A 157 -9.97 -18.81 3.14
C ALA A 157 -8.91 -18.20 4.06
N GLN A 158 -8.46 -19.00 5.03
CA GLN A 158 -7.45 -18.62 6.01
C GLN A 158 -6.17 -18.07 5.37
N ASN A 159 -5.49 -17.18 6.10
CA ASN A 159 -4.18 -16.59 5.78
C ASN A 159 -3.19 -16.92 6.90
N PRO A 160 -2.79 -18.19 7.08
CA PRO A 160 -1.91 -18.56 8.18
C PRO A 160 -0.50 -18.00 7.98
N GLY A 161 0.11 -17.53 9.07
CA GLY A 161 1.50 -17.07 9.09
C GLY A 161 1.74 -15.76 8.35
N THR A 162 0.72 -14.92 8.18
CA THR A 162 0.83 -13.64 7.47
C THR A 162 0.27 -12.49 8.28
N VAL A 163 0.74 -11.29 7.96
CA VAL A 163 0.32 -10.04 8.58
C VAL A 163 0.42 -8.91 7.57
N MET A 164 -0.39 -7.87 7.71
CA MET A 164 -0.15 -6.59 7.05
C MET A 164 0.67 -5.70 7.98
N VAL A 165 1.71 -5.03 7.48
CA VAL A 165 2.53 -4.08 8.24
C VAL A 165 2.63 -2.75 7.52
N GLY A 166 2.62 -1.64 8.25
CA GLY A 166 2.78 -0.31 7.72
C GLY A 166 2.37 0.74 8.73
N PHE A 167 1.65 1.78 8.30
CA PHE A 167 1.24 2.87 9.18
C PHE A 167 -0.12 3.46 8.81
N GLU A 168 -0.67 4.20 9.78
CA GLU A 168 -1.77 5.12 9.55
C GLU A 168 -1.30 6.56 9.79
N CYS A 169 -1.84 7.50 9.01
CA CYS A 169 -1.72 8.92 9.29
C CYS A 169 -3.00 9.64 8.92
N GLU A 170 -3.28 10.75 9.60
CA GLU A 170 -4.36 11.66 9.25
C GLU A 170 -3.77 12.85 8.51
N ILE A 171 -4.42 13.23 7.41
CA ILE A 171 -4.02 14.37 6.59
C ILE A 171 -5.18 15.37 6.60
N PRO A 172 -4.94 16.62 7.02
CA PRO A 172 -5.99 17.63 7.13
C PRO A 172 -6.67 17.91 5.78
N ALA A 173 -7.84 18.56 5.85
CA ALA A 173 -8.54 19.06 4.68
C ALA A 173 -7.66 20.00 3.84
N ASN A 174 -7.91 20.05 2.53
CA ASN A 174 -7.27 20.94 1.56
C ASN A 174 -5.73 20.97 1.66
N THR A 175 -5.12 19.81 1.91
CA THR A 175 -3.69 19.67 2.12
C THR A 175 -3.08 18.84 1.00
N SER A 176 -2.02 19.35 0.39
CA SER A 176 -1.09 18.56 -0.41
C SER A 176 -0.04 17.94 0.49
N LYS A 177 0.14 16.63 0.42
CA LYS A 177 1.13 15.91 1.22
C LYS A 177 1.89 14.91 0.37
N SER A 178 3.18 14.79 0.63
CA SER A 178 4.02 13.73 0.08
C SER A 178 4.76 13.02 1.19
N PHE A 179 5.06 11.75 0.96
CA PHE A 179 5.85 10.92 1.84
C PHE A 179 6.52 9.79 1.05
N GLU A 180 7.56 9.22 1.64
CA GLU A 180 8.29 8.10 1.06
C GLU A 180 8.32 6.93 2.03
N VAL A 181 8.27 5.72 1.48
CA VAL A 181 8.56 4.49 2.19
C VAL A 181 9.75 3.84 1.52
N LEU A 182 10.84 3.72 2.28
CA LEU A 182 12.04 3.02 1.87
C LEU A 182 11.93 1.56 2.30
N LEU A 183 12.15 0.63 1.38
CA LEU A 183 12.27 -0.81 1.65
C LEU A 183 13.71 -1.21 1.38
N VAL A 184 14.47 -1.46 2.45
CA VAL A 184 15.92 -1.51 2.42
C VAL A 184 16.40 -2.87 2.93
N PRO A 185 17.02 -3.71 2.07
CA PRO A 185 17.67 -4.94 2.52
C PRO A 185 18.77 -4.64 3.55
N ASP A 186 18.97 -5.55 4.49
CA ASP A 186 19.91 -5.40 5.61
C ASP A 186 21.30 -4.88 5.20
N LYS A 187 21.86 -5.47 4.13
CA LYS A 187 23.16 -5.12 3.55
C LYS A 187 23.31 -3.62 3.23
N TYR A 188 22.21 -2.93 2.91
CA TYR A 188 22.20 -1.53 2.46
C TYR A 188 21.56 -0.58 3.49
N ALA A 189 21.35 -1.05 4.73
CA ALA A 189 20.64 -0.30 5.76
C ALA A 189 21.23 1.09 6.04
N ASN A 190 22.56 1.26 5.92
CA ASN A 190 23.24 2.53 6.18
C ASN A 190 23.40 3.41 4.93
N GLU A 191 23.00 2.92 3.75
CA GLU A 191 23.16 3.63 2.47
C GLU A 191 21.85 4.25 1.97
N ALA A 192 20.71 3.78 2.46
CA ALA A 192 19.40 4.21 1.98
C ALA A 192 19.02 5.59 2.51
N LEU A 193 18.78 6.51 1.58
CA LEU A 193 18.32 7.88 1.83
C LEU A 193 17.02 8.15 1.06
N PRO A 194 16.12 9.01 1.61
CA PRO A 194 14.97 9.52 0.86
C PRO A 194 15.42 10.34 -0.34
N LEU A 195 14.52 10.50 -1.30
CA LEU A 195 14.75 11.31 -2.49
C LEU A 195 14.35 12.76 -2.22
N ASP A 196 15.26 13.68 -2.50
CA ASP A 196 14.96 15.12 -2.50
C ASP A 196 14.39 15.56 -3.86
N LYS A 197 13.37 14.83 -4.36
CA LYS A 197 12.69 15.14 -5.62
C LYS A 197 11.22 14.69 -5.63
N THR A 198 10.38 15.51 -6.27
CA THR A 198 8.97 15.20 -6.54
C THR A 198 8.82 14.19 -7.69
N LEU A 199 7.67 13.52 -7.77
CA LEU A 199 7.37 12.54 -8.84
C LEU A 199 7.44 13.14 -10.25
N SER A 200 7.16 14.43 -10.41
CA SER A 200 7.34 15.13 -11.69
C SER A 200 8.80 15.13 -12.17
N ASN A 201 9.74 15.13 -11.22
CA ASN A 201 11.18 15.14 -11.45
C ASN A 201 11.83 13.75 -11.34
N TRP A 202 11.04 12.68 -11.21
CA TRP A 202 11.56 11.32 -11.21
C TRP A 202 12.09 10.91 -12.58
#